data_AF-A0A1W2TUH2-F1
#
_entry.id   AF-A0A1W2TUH2-F1
#
_cell.length_a   1.000
_cell.length_b   1.000
_cell.length_c   1.000
_cell.angle_alpha   90.00
_cell.angle_beta   90.00
_cell.angle_gamma   90.00
#
_symmetry.space_group_name_H-M   'P 1'
#
loop_
_entity.id
_entity.type
_entity.pdbx_description
1 polymer ?
#
loop_
_entity_poly.entity_id
_entity_poly.type
_entity_poly.pdbx_seq_one_letter_code
_entity_poly.pdbx_strand_id
1 'polypeptide(L)'
;MMAFAGDVIGHVCVDDPGELIDDEDFAPIWFNIIHSMIQLIPLFTEFPWMIHLVRRIPTWVVLWLDPKAECFKTWKTRAEKHIENLVEEKEQQRMTKVETTVGGRPTLFRYMVHESDLPEEDLTVDRLANEAQVFLGTGSVTIAHALHFITVYILLNPHVRERLEGELQLASAQPRWSELERLPYLQAIVKEGLRLSYGTMHRLPRVSPDEALYYTSPRDGKVWRIPPGVPVGMTAYYQHTNPDIFPDPYSFVPERWLAGVSPQMIRNLVPFTRGSRSCIGMNLAMAEINLMLAALFRPGAPKFDLFETDETDLVPAHDYIVPVPRMDSKGVRVIFR
;
A
#
# COMPACT_ATOMS: atom_id res chain seq x y z
N MET A 1 -9.28 5.57 -7.45
CA MET A 1 -8.76 4.71 -6.36
C MET A 1 -7.46 5.24 -5.77
N MET A 2 -6.47 5.65 -6.56
CA MET A 2 -5.24 6.25 -6.01
C MET A 2 -5.48 7.57 -5.26
N ALA A 3 -6.33 8.45 -5.79
CA ALA A 3 -6.78 9.65 -5.08
C ALA A 3 -7.36 9.32 -3.69
N PHE A 4 -8.33 8.39 -3.64
CA PHE A 4 -8.92 7.92 -2.38
C PHE A 4 -7.86 7.44 -1.36
N ALA A 5 -6.96 6.54 -1.76
CA ALA A 5 -5.93 6.03 -0.85
C ALA A 5 -4.97 7.14 -0.39
N GLY A 6 -4.67 8.09 -1.28
CA GLY A 6 -3.88 9.28 -0.97
C GLY A 6 -4.56 10.21 0.02
N ASP A 7 -5.88 10.40 -0.08
CA ASP A 7 -6.65 11.20 0.88
C ASP A 7 -6.72 10.53 2.24
N VAL A 8 -6.94 9.21 2.28
CA VAL A 8 -6.96 8.45 3.53
C VAL A 8 -5.62 8.59 4.26
N ILE A 9 -4.50 8.30 3.59
CA ILE A 9 -3.19 8.41 4.23
C ILE A 9 -2.85 9.86 4.56
N GLY A 10 -3.28 10.81 3.72
CA GLY A 10 -3.10 12.22 3.98
C GLY A 10 -3.77 12.65 5.28
N HIS A 11 -5.03 12.25 5.47
CA HIS A 11 -5.79 12.50 6.69
C HIS A 11 -5.27 11.76 7.93
N VAL A 12 -4.56 10.64 7.75
CA VAL A 12 -3.86 9.96 8.85
C VAL A 12 -2.61 10.74 9.26
N CYS A 13 -1.92 11.38 8.31
CA CYS A 13 -0.66 12.07 8.55
C CYS A 13 -0.85 13.49 9.06
N VAL A 14 -1.68 14.30 8.39
CA VAL A 14 -1.77 15.76 8.60
C VAL A 14 -3.22 16.22 8.72
N ASP A 15 -3.44 17.36 9.37
CA ASP A 15 -4.79 17.90 9.60
C ASP A 15 -5.46 18.39 8.29
N ASP A 16 -4.67 19.02 7.41
CA ASP A 16 -5.10 19.53 6.10
C ASP A 16 -4.25 18.92 4.97
N PRO A 17 -4.58 17.69 4.51
CA PRO A 17 -3.85 17.05 3.44
C PRO A 17 -4.16 17.64 2.05
N GLY A 18 -5.24 18.42 1.91
CA GLY A 18 -5.92 18.62 0.63
C GLY A 18 -6.69 17.38 0.19
N GLU A 19 -7.46 17.53 -0.88
CA GLU A 19 -8.42 16.52 -1.35
C GLU A 19 -8.08 16.14 -2.80
N LEU A 20 -7.43 14.99 -2.98
CA LEU A 20 -7.08 14.43 -4.29
C LEU A 20 -8.33 13.94 -5.02
N ILE A 21 -9.36 13.49 -4.28
CA ILE A 21 -10.62 13.02 -4.87
C ILE A 21 -11.47 14.16 -5.43
N ASP A 22 -11.30 15.38 -4.92
CA ASP A 22 -12.06 16.56 -5.32
C ASP A 22 -11.45 17.30 -6.52
N ASP A 23 -10.26 16.89 -6.95
CA ASP A 23 -9.69 17.29 -8.25
C ASP A 23 -10.56 16.73 -9.39
N GLU A 24 -10.83 17.54 -10.41
CA GLU A 24 -11.75 17.21 -11.52
C GLU A 24 -11.35 15.90 -12.23
N ASP A 25 -10.04 15.64 -12.33
CA ASP A 25 -9.46 14.45 -12.96
C ASP A 25 -8.87 13.46 -11.93
N PHE A 26 -9.23 13.59 -10.64
CA PHE A 26 -8.74 12.76 -9.54
C PHE A 26 -7.21 12.75 -9.39
N ALA A 27 -6.59 13.93 -9.50
CA ALA A 27 -5.17 14.19 -9.32
C ALA A 27 -4.25 13.36 -10.26
N PRO A 28 -4.39 13.50 -11.59
CA PRO A 28 -3.63 12.71 -12.57
C PRO A 28 -2.13 13.02 -12.51
N ILE A 29 -1.75 14.22 -12.05
CA ILE A 29 -0.35 14.61 -11.85
C ILE A 29 0.31 13.72 -10.79
N TRP A 30 -0.36 13.53 -9.63
CA TRP A 30 0.12 12.68 -8.55
C TRP A 30 0.33 11.24 -9.03
N PHE A 31 -0.67 10.69 -9.73
CA PHE A 31 -0.60 9.36 -10.33
C PHE A 31 0.61 9.20 -11.25
N ASN A 32 0.78 10.11 -12.21
CA ASN A 32 1.81 10.01 -13.24
C ASN A 32 3.23 10.12 -12.68
N ILE A 33 3.48 11.02 -11.72
CA ILE A 33 4.82 11.18 -11.14
C ILE A 33 5.20 9.93 -10.37
N ILE A 34 4.29 9.41 -9.55
CA ILE A 34 4.55 8.21 -8.76
C ILE A 34 4.83 6.99 -9.66
N HIS A 35 4.06 6.81 -10.74
CA HIS A 35 4.33 5.73 -11.71
C HIS A 35 5.70 5.90 -12.38
N SER A 36 6.07 7.14 -12.72
CA SER A 36 7.38 7.44 -13.31
C SER A 36 8.52 7.15 -12.32
N MET A 37 8.34 7.48 -11.04
CA MET A 37 9.31 7.18 -9.99
C MET A 37 9.47 5.67 -9.77
N ILE A 38 8.37 4.91 -9.79
CA ILE A 38 8.39 3.45 -9.64
C ILE A 38 9.23 2.80 -10.74
N GLN A 39 9.09 3.24 -11.99
CA GLN A 39 9.87 2.73 -13.12
C GLN A 39 11.38 2.98 -12.99
N LEU A 40 11.79 3.99 -12.21
CA LEU A 40 13.20 4.29 -11.94
C LEU A 40 13.79 3.47 -10.79
N ILE A 41 12.97 2.74 -10.03
CA ILE A 41 13.45 2.00 -8.85
C ILE A 41 14.52 0.97 -9.19
N PRO A 42 14.37 0.09 -10.21
CA PRO A 42 15.42 -0.88 -10.55
C PRO A 42 16.76 -0.21 -10.85
N LEU A 43 16.71 0.94 -11.51
CA LEU A 43 17.89 1.72 -11.83
C LEU A 43 18.60 2.18 -10.54
N PHE A 44 17.85 2.73 -9.58
CA PHE A 44 18.42 3.14 -8.28
C PHE A 44 18.88 1.98 -7.40
N THR A 45 18.23 0.80 -7.48
CA THR A 45 18.64 -0.38 -6.71
C THR A 45 19.93 -1.00 -7.26
N GLU A 46 20.09 -1.04 -8.58
CA GLU A 46 21.29 -1.60 -9.23
C GLU A 46 22.49 -0.64 -9.17
N PHE A 47 22.23 0.67 -9.15
CA PHE A 47 23.27 1.69 -9.05
C PHE A 47 22.99 2.67 -7.89
N PRO A 48 23.19 2.25 -6.62
CA PRO A 48 22.88 3.06 -5.45
C PRO A 48 23.59 4.42 -5.43
N TRP A 49 24.77 4.53 -6.05
CA TRP A 49 25.52 5.79 -6.14
C TRP A 49 24.72 6.92 -6.82
N MET A 50 23.78 6.60 -7.71
CA MET A 50 22.97 7.61 -8.39
C MET A 50 22.06 8.35 -7.41
N ILE A 51 21.56 7.70 -6.36
CA ILE A 51 20.69 8.39 -5.39
C ILE A 51 21.47 9.48 -4.65
N HIS A 52 22.77 9.27 -4.43
CA HIS A 52 23.64 10.28 -3.84
C HIS A 52 23.88 11.46 -4.79
N LEU A 53 23.90 11.22 -6.10
CA LEU A 53 23.99 12.29 -7.10
C LEU A 53 22.68 13.08 -7.18
N VAL A 54 21.54 12.39 -7.26
CA VAL A 54 20.21 13.00 -7.34
C VAL A 54 19.92 13.87 -6.12
N ARG A 55 20.29 13.41 -4.91
CA ARG A 55 20.14 14.19 -3.67
C ARG A 55 20.96 15.48 -3.62
N ARG A 56 21.96 15.66 -4.49
CA ARG A 56 22.74 16.90 -4.61
C ARG A 56 22.14 17.90 -5.60
N ILE A 57 21.13 17.50 -6.37
CA ILE A 57 20.47 18.38 -7.34
C ILE A 57 19.58 19.37 -6.57
N PRO A 58 19.79 20.68 -6.73
CA PRO A 58 18.94 21.69 -6.08
C PRO A 58 17.48 21.58 -6.52
N THR A 59 16.54 21.82 -5.62
CA THR A 59 15.09 21.74 -5.90
C THR A 59 14.65 22.58 -7.11
N TRP A 60 15.26 23.75 -7.31
CA TRP A 60 14.94 24.59 -8.47
C TRP A 60 15.31 23.95 -9.81
N VAL A 61 16.37 23.12 -9.85
CA VAL A 61 16.75 22.35 -11.06
C VAL A 61 15.74 21.24 -11.30
N VAL A 62 15.30 20.56 -10.24
CA VAL A 62 14.25 19.52 -10.34
C VAL A 62 12.95 20.12 -10.87
N LEU A 63 12.50 21.24 -10.31
CA LEU A 63 11.29 21.94 -10.75
C LEU A 63 11.43 22.52 -12.16
N TRP A 64 12.65 22.86 -12.59
CA TRP A 64 12.91 23.30 -13.96
C TRP A 64 12.83 22.13 -14.96
N LEU A 65 13.34 20.95 -14.59
CA LEU A 65 13.29 19.74 -15.40
C LEU A 65 11.88 19.13 -15.47
N ASP A 66 11.22 19.04 -14.32
CA ASP A 66 9.85 18.56 -14.19
C ASP A 66 9.05 19.45 -13.24
N PRO A 67 8.35 20.46 -13.77
CA PRO A 67 7.49 21.33 -12.98
C PRO A 67 6.44 20.57 -12.15
N LYS A 68 6.06 19.37 -12.57
CA LYS A 68 5.06 18.54 -11.86
C LYS A 68 5.54 18.09 -10.50
N ALA A 69 6.86 18.02 -10.27
CA ALA A 69 7.44 17.70 -8.97
C ALA A 69 7.06 18.70 -7.86
N GLU A 70 6.44 19.84 -8.21
CA GLU A 70 5.86 20.78 -7.25
C GLU A 70 4.87 20.10 -6.29
N CYS A 71 4.13 19.08 -6.73
CA CYS A 71 3.21 18.33 -5.87
C CYS A 71 3.91 17.74 -4.62
N PHE A 72 5.11 17.16 -4.77
CA PHE A 72 5.89 16.62 -3.64
C PHE A 72 6.41 17.70 -2.70
N LYS A 73 6.79 18.85 -3.28
CA LYS A 73 7.22 20.01 -2.50
C LYS A 73 6.06 20.55 -1.67
N THR A 74 4.90 20.74 -2.29
CA THR A 74 3.68 21.20 -1.62
C THR A 74 3.28 20.26 -0.50
N TRP A 75 3.31 18.95 -0.74
CA TRP A 75 3.04 17.96 0.29
C TRP A 75 4.04 18.02 1.44
N LYS A 76 5.34 18.10 1.15
CA LYS A 76 6.37 18.24 2.18
C LYS A 76 6.14 19.48 3.04
N THR A 77 5.90 20.63 2.41
CA THR A 77 5.66 21.89 3.10
C THR A 77 4.39 21.85 3.96
N ARG A 78 3.33 21.16 3.52
CA ARG A 78 2.15 20.92 4.36
C ARG A 78 2.49 20.09 5.60
N ALA A 79 3.24 19.01 5.42
CA ALA A 79 3.68 18.17 6.54
C ALA A 79 4.60 18.93 7.51
N GLU A 80 5.59 19.67 7.00
CA GLU A 80 6.49 20.53 7.80
C GLU A 80 5.67 21.50 8.66
N LYS A 81 4.77 22.27 8.03
CA LYS A 81 3.93 23.24 8.73
C LYS A 81 3.05 22.58 9.80
N HIS A 82 2.46 21.42 9.50
CA HIS A 82 1.67 20.67 10.48
C HIS A 82 2.52 20.26 11.68
N ILE A 83 3.71 19.71 11.45
CA ILE A 83 4.61 19.26 12.51
C ILE A 83 5.16 20.44 13.32
N GLU A 84 5.52 21.55 12.69
CA GLU A 84 5.94 22.79 13.35
C GLU A 84 4.85 23.29 14.33
N ASN A 85 3.60 23.35 13.87
CA ASN A 85 2.48 23.73 14.72
C ASN A 85 2.31 22.80 15.94
N LEU A 86 2.51 21.49 15.77
CA LEU A 86 2.44 20.51 16.87
C LEU A 86 3.57 20.70 17.88
N VAL A 87 4.78 21.00 17.41
CA VAL A 87 5.93 21.28 18.29
C VAL A 87 5.68 22.55 19.08
N GLU A 88 5.23 23.62 18.43
CA GLU A 88 4.86 24.88 19.09
C GLU A 88 3.72 24.67 20.11
N GLU A 89 2.70 23.87 19.77
CA GLU A 89 1.60 23.52 20.67
C GLU A 89 2.12 22.79 21.93
N LYS A 90 3.02 21.82 21.76
CA LYS A 90 3.63 21.07 22.87
C LYS A 90 4.49 21.97 23.77
N GLU A 91 5.24 22.89 23.19
CA GLU A 91 6.06 23.86 23.92
C GLU A 91 5.18 24.82 24.74
N GLN A 92 4.10 25.33 24.13
CA GLN A 92 3.14 26.19 24.82
C GLN A 92 2.44 25.47 25.98
N GLN A 93 2.06 24.20 25.81
CA GLN A 93 1.50 23.35 26.87
C GLN A 93 2.49 23.19 28.03
N ARG A 94 3.76 22.92 27.73
CA ARG A 94 4.83 22.81 28.74
C ARG A 94 5.03 24.12 29.52
N MET A 95 4.94 25.26 28.85
CA MET A 95 5.13 26.59 29.46
C MET A 95 3.95 27.03 30.32
N THR A 96 2.72 26.74 29.90
CA THR A 96 1.51 27.20 30.59
C THR A 96 1.07 26.27 31.73
N LYS A 97 1.58 25.03 31.82
CA LYS A 97 1.15 23.99 32.77
C LYS A 97 -0.36 23.71 32.72
N VAL A 98 -1.04 24.12 31.66
CA VAL A 98 -2.45 23.80 31.43
C VAL A 98 -2.49 22.52 30.61
N GLU A 99 -3.00 21.44 31.21
CA GLU A 99 -3.46 20.27 30.46
C GLU A 99 -4.64 20.72 29.60
N THR A 100 -4.36 21.25 28.42
CA THR A 100 -5.36 21.37 27.38
C THR A 100 -5.57 19.97 26.84
N THR A 101 -6.83 19.49 26.83
CA THR A 101 -7.20 18.34 26.01
C THR A 101 -6.68 18.59 24.61
N VAL A 102 -5.80 17.70 24.12
CA VAL A 102 -5.17 17.75 22.79
C VAL A 102 -6.20 18.19 21.77
N GLY A 103 -6.14 19.47 21.39
CA GLY A 103 -7.19 20.14 20.64
C GLY A 103 -6.90 19.99 19.17
N GLY A 104 -7.47 18.97 18.53
CA GLY A 104 -7.25 18.73 17.11
C GLY A 104 -7.71 17.36 16.67
N ARG A 105 -7.71 17.12 15.36
CA ARG A 105 -7.95 15.78 14.82
C ARG A 105 -6.78 14.87 15.24
N PRO A 106 -7.03 13.63 15.68
CA PRO A 106 -5.96 12.69 15.96
C PRO A 106 -5.24 12.33 14.65
N THR A 107 -3.98 12.74 14.52
CA THR A 107 -3.08 12.37 13.43
C THR A 107 -1.89 11.59 13.96
N LEU A 108 -1.25 10.81 13.08
CA LEU A 108 -0.07 10.03 13.43
C LEU A 108 1.03 10.91 14.01
N PHE A 109 1.33 12.05 13.36
CA PHE A 109 2.38 12.95 13.84
C PHE A 109 2.01 13.69 15.12
N ARG A 110 0.73 13.98 15.36
CA ARG A 110 0.27 14.51 16.66
C ARG A 110 0.56 13.52 17.79
N TYR A 111 0.24 12.24 17.59
CA TYR A 111 0.57 11.19 18.55
C TYR A 111 2.09 11.08 18.76
N MET A 112 2.88 11.06 17.68
CA MET A 112 4.34 11.00 17.79
C MET A 112 4.93 12.19 18.56
N VAL A 113 4.47 13.41 18.27
CA VAL A 113 4.99 14.61 18.94
C VAL A 113 4.54 14.69 20.39
N HIS A 114 3.25 14.46 20.70
CA HIS A 114 2.71 14.72 22.04
C HIS A 114 2.77 13.52 22.99
N GLU A 115 2.62 12.29 22.50
CA GLU A 115 2.38 11.11 23.32
C GLU A 115 3.49 10.06 23.28
N SER A 116 4.39 10.10 22.30
CA SER A 116 5.47 9.11 22.19
C SER A 116 6.63 9.35 23.16
N ASP A 117 7.36 8.28 23.46
CA ASP A 117 8.60 8.25 24.24
C ASP A 117 9.86 8.31 23.35
N LEU A 118 9.70 8.73 22.09
CA LEU A 118 10.81 8.83 21.14
C LEU A 118 11.82 9.91 21.55
N PRO A 119 13.13 9.71 21.30
CA PRO A 119 14.14 10.74 21.47
C PRO A 119 13.83 12.01 20.67
N GLU A 120 14.23 13.19 21.18
CA GLU A 120 13.99 14.47 20.47
C GLU A 120 14.65 14.51 19.09
N GLU A 121 15.79 13.83 18.90
CA GLU A 121 16.47 13.66 17.61
C GLU A 121 15.62 12.90 16.56
N ASP A 122 14.72 12.04 17.02
CA ASP A 122 13.80 11.27 16.17
C ASP A 122 12.53 12.05 15.82
N LEU A 123 12.24 13.14 16.54
CA LEU A 123 11.04 13.98 16.40
C LEU A 123 11.31 15.28 15.65
N THR A 124 12.45 15.39 14.95
CA THR A 124 12.78 16.59 14.16
C THR A 124 11.77 16.79 13.02
N VAL A 125 11.44 18.06 12.74
CA VAL A 125 10.47 18.44 11.70
C VAL A 125 10.83 17.82 10.35
N ASP A 126 12.08 17.95 9.89
CA ASP A 126 12.50 17.41 8.60
C ASP A 126 12.36 15.88 8.54
N ARG A 127 12.73 15.17 9.63
CA ARG A 127 12.59 13.71 9.67
C ARG A 127 11.12 13.28 9.57
N LEU A 128 10.25 13.85 10.40
CA LEU A 128 8.83 13.50 10.40
C LEU A 128 8.16 13.90 9.07
N ALA A 129 8.54 15.03 8.48
CA ALA A 129 8.04 15.44 7.16
C ALA A 129 8.50 14.49 6.04
N ASN A 130 9.75 14.00 6.10
CA ASN A 130 10.23 12.98 5.17
C ASN A 130 9.46 11.65 5.35
N GLU A 131 9.15 11.24 6.58
CA GLU A 131 8.28 10.07 6.83
C GLU A 131 6.86 10.27 6.26
N ALA A 132 6.30 11.48 6.37
CA ALA A 132 4.99 11.81 5.78
C ALA A 132 4.96 11.63 4.25
N GLN A 133 6.06 11.99 3.56
CA GLN A 133 6.20 11.75 2.12
C GLN A 133 6.25 10.26 1.79
N VAL A 134 6.97 9.47 2.60
CA VAL A 134 7.06 8.01 2.44
C VAL A 134 5.68 7.37 2.62
N PHE A 135 4.93 7.75 3.66
CA PHE A 135 3.58 7.25 3.89
C PHE A 135 2.64 7.59 2.74
N LEU A 136 2.63 8.85 2.27
CA LEU A 136 1.77 9.24 1.15
C LEU A 136 2.04 8.37 -0.10
N GLY A 137 3.31 8.21 -0.49
CA GLY A 137 3.66 7.40 -1.66
C GLY A 137 3.33 5.91 -1.49
N THR A 138 3.79 5.30 -0.40
CA THR A 138 3.65 3.85 -0.17
C THR A 138 2.21 3.43 0.14
N GLY A 139 1.47 4.25 0.87
CA GLY A 139 0.05 4.05 1.18
C GLY A 139 -0.87 4.25 -0.02
N SER A 140 -0.58 5.21 -0.91
CA SER A 140 -1.43 5.45 -2.08
C SER A 140 -1.37 4.32 -3.11
N VAL A 141 -0.15 3.94 -3.52
CA VAL A 141 0.06 3.06 -4.68
C VAL A 141 -0.39 1.64 -4.41
N THR A 142 0.04 1.09 -3.27
CA THR A 142 -0.16 -0.33 -2.98
C THR A 142 -1.64 -0.64 -2.74
N ILE A 143 -2.37 0.27 -2.10
CA ILE A 143 -3.81 0.14 -1.86
C ILE A 143 -4.60 0.33 -3.14
N ALA A 144 -4.26 1.35 -3.94
CA ALA A 144 -4.86 1.52 -5.26
C ALA A 144 -4.66 0.26 -6.11
N HIS A 145 -3.45 -0.34 -6.06
CA HIS A 145 -3.11 -1.56 -6.77
C HIS A 145 -3.85 -2.80 -6.23
N ALA A 146 -4.16 -2.88 -4.94
CA ALA A 146 -5.00 -3.97 -4.44
C ALA A 146 -6.46 -3.80 -4.86
N LEU A 147 -6.98 -2.58 -4.72
CA LEU A 147 -8.38 -2.24 -4.99
C LEU A 147 -8.77 -2.42 -6.47
N HIS A 148 -8.00 -1.86 -7.41
CA HIS A 148 -8.31 -1.98 -8.84
C HIS A 148 -8.30 -3.45 -9.30
N PHE A 149 -7.34 -4.24 -8.79
CA PHE A 149 -7.18 -5.64 -9.11
C PHE A 149 -8.39 -6.44 -8.63
N ILE A 150 -8.76 -6.29 -7.36
CA ILE A 150 -9.92 -6.96 -6.79
C ILE A 150 -11.21 -6.55 -7.52
N THR A 151 -11.41 -5.25 -7.73
CA THR A 151 -12.61 -4.73 -8.40
C THR A 151 -12.77 -5.29 -9.81
N VAL A 152 -11.71 -5.33 -10.62
CA VAL A 152 -11.78 -5.88 -11.97
C VAL A 152 -12.07 -7.38 -11.94
N TYR A 153 -11.44 -8.16 -11.07
CA TYR A 153 -11.75 -9.59 -10.95
C TYR A 153 -13.19 -9.85 -10.48
N ILE A 154 -13.75 -9.01 -9.60
CA ILE A 154 -15.18 -9.08 -9.25
C ILE A 154 -16.04 -8.82 -10.50
N LEU A 155 -15.72 -7.80 -11.30
CA LEU A 155 -16.48 -7.45 -12.51
C LEU A 155 -16.35 -8.48 -13.63
N LEU A 156 -15.18 -9.13 -13.78
CA LEU A 156 -14.96 -10.20 -14.75
C LEU A 156 -15.70 -11.50 -14.38
N ASN A 157 -16.10 -11.68 -13.12
CA ASN A 157 -16.70 -12.90 -12.61
C ASN A 157 -18.11 -12.64 -12.04
N PRO A 158 -19.18 -12.74 -12.85
CA PRO A 158 -20.54 -12.46 -12.43
C PRO A 158 -20.98 -13.24 -11.18
N HIS A 159 -20.59 -14.52 -11.06
CA HIS A 159 -20.88 -15.34 -9.88
C HIS A 159 -20.21 -14.80 -8.60
N VAL A 160 -18.97 -14.30 -8.71
CA VAL A 160 -18.27 -13.68 -7.58
C VAL A 160 -18.99 -12.40 -7.16
N ARG A 161 -19.37 -11.57 -8.13
CA ARG A 161 -20.12 -10.34 -7.89
C ARG A 161 -21.47 -10.60 -7.22
N GLU A 162 -22.28 -11.49 -7.76
CA GLU A 162 -23.61 -11.81 -7.24
C GLU A 162 -23.54 -12.32 -5.80
N ARG A 163 -22.59 -13.22 -5.51
CA ARG A 163 -22.39 -13.76 -4.17
C ARG A 163 -21.89 -12.71 -3.17
N LEU A 164 -21.01 -11.80 -3.60
CA LEU A 164 -20.57 -10.66 -2.78
C LEU A 164 -21.72 -9.70 -2.49
N GLU A 165 -22.49 -9.31 -3.51
CA GLU A 165 -23.65 -8.43 -3.38
C GLU A 165 -24.68 -9.03 -2.41
N GLY A 166 -24.94 -10.34 -2.49
CA GLY A 166 -25.83 -11.07 -1.59
C GLY A 166 -25.33 -11.09 -0.13
N GLU A 167 -24.02 -11.25 0.09
CA GLU A 167 -23.44 -11.19 1.44
C GLU A 167 -23.50 -9.76 2.02
N LEU A 168 -23.18 -8.74 1.21
CA LEU A 168 -23.22 -7.34 1.59
C LEU A 168 -24.64 -6.83 1.85
N GLN A 169 -25.67 -7.47 1.29
CA GLN A 169 -27.07 -7.14 1.58
C GLN A 169 -27.45 -7.36 3.05
N LEU A 170 -26.76 -8.27 3.74
CA LEU A 170 -26.99 -8.56 5.15
C LEU A 170 -26.26 -7.58 6.08
N ALA A 171 -25.34 -6.79 5.54
CA ALA A 171 -24.60 -5.78 6.29
C ALA A 171 -25.41 -4.49 6.45
N SER A 172 -25.04 -3.68 7.45
CA SER A 172 -25.69 -2.43 7.76
C SER A 172 -25.56 -1.37 6.64
N ALA A 173 -26.40 -0.34 6.69
CA ALA A 173 -26.43 0.74 5.70
C ALA A 173 -25.11 1.53 5.60
N GLN A 174 -24.29 1.54 6.65
CA GLN A 174 -22.95 2.13 6.66
C GLN A 174 -22.06 1.22 7.52
N PRO A 175 -21.58 0.11 6.94
CA PRO A 175 -20.92 -0.92 7.72
C PRO A 175 -19.57 -0.43 8.22
N ARG A 176 -19.31 -0.68 9.50
CA ARG A 176 -17.98 -0.46 10.09
C ARG A 176 -17.04 -1.56 9.62
N TRP A 177 -15.74 -1.29 9.62
CA TRP A 177 -14.75 -2.32 9.27
C TRP A 177 -14.90 -3.60 10.12
N SER A 178 -15.18 -3.47 11.42
CA SER A 178 -15.39 -4.60 12.34
C SER A 178 -16.62 -5.48 12.02
N GLU A 179 -17.55 -4.96 11.22
CA GLU A 179 -18.66 -5.73 10.67
C GLU A 179 -18.22 -6.47 9.40
N LEU A 180 -17.54 -5.76 8.50
CA LEU A 180 -17.07 -6.30 7.22
C LEU A 180 -16.02 -7.41 7.38
N GLU A 181 -15.14 -7.31 8.39
CA GLU A 181 -14.11 -8.32 8.65
C GLU A 181 -14.70 -9.70 9.03
N ARG A 182 -15.99 -9.73 9.40
CA ARG A 182 -16.71 -10.96 9.77
C ARG A 182 -17.42 -11.62 8.58
N LEU A 183 -17.48 -10.95 7.43
CA LEU A 183 -18.14 -11.45 6.23
C LEU A 183 -17.23 -12.45 5.52
N PRO A 184 -17.52 -13.77 5.56
CA PRO A 184 -16.58 -14.80 5.12
C PRO A 184 -16.24 -14.71 3.64
N TYR A 185 -17.19 -14.36 2.77
CA TYR A 185 -16.96 -14.30 1.33
C TYR A 185 -16.20 -13.03 0.93
N LEU A 186 -16.48 -11.89 1.54
CA LEU A 186 -15.66 -10.68 1.40
C LEU A 186 -14.22 -10.96 1.84
N GLN A 187 -14.00 -11.61 2.99
CA GLN A 187 -12.64 -11.96 3.42
C GLN A 187 -11.95 -12.94 2.46
N ALA A 188 -12.71 -13.84 1.84
CA ALA A 188 -12.19 -14.75 0.82
C ALA A 188 -11.73 -13.99 -0.44
N ILE A 189 -12.53 -13.02 -0.90
CA ILE A 189 -12.20 -12.13 -2.02
C ILE A 189 -10.98 -11.28 -1.71
N VAL A 190 -10.90 -10.68 -0.51
CA VAL A 190 -9.77 -9.84 -0.11
C VAL A 190 -8.48 -10.68 -0.04
N LYS A 191 -8.52 -11.88 0.54
CA LYS A 191 -7.36 -12.78 0.58
C LYS A 191 -6.88 -13.21 -0.80
N GLU A 192 -7.81 -13.57 -1.70
CA GLU A 192 -7.47 -13.98 -3.05
C GLU A 192 -6.95 -12.81 -3.89
N GLY A 193 -7.55 -11.64 -3.74
CA GLY A 193 -7.09 -10.38 -4.28
C GLY A 193 -5.66 -10.06 -3.91
N LEU A 194 -5.36 -10.05 -2.61
CA LEU A 194 -4.01 -9.78 -2.11
C LEU A 194 -3.01 -10.88 -2.51
N ARG A 195 -3.45 -12.12 -2.68
CA ARG A 195 -2.60 -13.20 -3.19
C ARG A 195 -2.15 -12.88 -4.61
N LEU A 196 -3.08 -12.49 -5.48
CA LEU A 196 -2.82 -12.30 -6.91
C LEU A 196 -2.32 -10.90 -7.28
N SER A 197 -2.55 -9.89 -6.43
CA SER A 197 -1.93 -8.56 -6.56
C SER A 197 -0.54 -8.50 -5.91
N TYR A 198 -0.10 -9.57 -5.25
CA TYR A 198 1.23 -9.82 -4.67
C TYR A 198 1.73 -8.86 -3.59
N GLY A 199 1.25 -7.61 -3.53
CA GLY A 199 1.86 -6.54 -2.75
C GLY A 199 3.20 -6.13 -3.37
N THR A 200 4.31 -6.35 -2.65
CA THR A 200 5.65 -6.17 -3.22
C THR A 200 6.05 -7.42 -3.99
N MET A 201 6.13 -7.32 -5.32
CA MET A 201 6.51 -8.43 -6.21
C MET A 201 8.02 -8.69 -6.19
N HIS A 202 8.82 -7.64 -5.93
CA HIS A 202 10.26 -7.72 -5.93
C HIS A 202 10.84 -8.59 -4.82
N ARG A 203 12.07 -9.08 -5.03
CA ARG A 203 12.79 -9.82 -3.99
C ARG A 203 13.09 -8.89 -2.82
N LEU A 204 12.82 -9.37 -1.61
CA LEU A 204 13.12 -8.64 -0.38
C LEU A 204 14.37 -9.22 0.28
N PRO A 205 15.58 -8.71 -0.04
CA PRO A 205 16.80 -9.27 0.49
C PRO A 205 16.94 -8.99 1.99
N ARG A 206 17.53 -9.96 2.68
CA ARG A 206 18.12 -9.84 4.01
C ARG A 206 19.57 -10.27 3.90
N VAL A 207 20.45 -9.51 4.54
CA VAL A 207 21.88 -9.78 4.58
C VAL A 207 22.25 -9.96 6.03
N SER A 208 22.86 -11.10 6.36
CA SER A 208 23.58 -11.27 7.62
C SER A 208 24.98 -10.70 7.41
N PRO A 209 25.35 -9.58 8.03
CA PRO A 209 26.62 -8.92 7.73
C PRO A 209 27.81 -9.76 8.19
N ASP A 210 27.70 -10.36 9.38
CA ASP A 210 28.86 -10.93 10.09
C ASP A 210 28.72 -12.44 10.36
N GLU A 211 27.51 -13.00 10.22
CA GLU A 211 27.24 -14.40 10.55
C GLU A 211 26.88 -15.23 9.32
N ALA A 212 27.43 -16.45 9.23
CA ALA A 212 27.02 -17.40 8.22
C ALA A 212 25.65 -17.99 8.58
N LEU A 213 24.74 -18.05 7.61
CA LEU A 213 23.44 -18.69 7.78
C LEU A 213 23.52 -20.16 7.35
N TYR A 214 22.76 -21.02 8.03
CA TYR A 214 22.68 -22.43 7.69
C TYR A 214 21.23 -22.78 7.34
N TYR A 215 21.02 -23.31 6.12
CA TYR A 215 19.72 -23.75 5.65
C TYR A 215 19.74 -25.26 5.41
N THR A 216 18.90 -26.00 6.12
CA THR A 216 18.69 -27.43 5.88
C THR A 216 17.56 -27.58 4.88
N SER A 217 17.88 -28.08 3.69
CA SER A 217 16.89 -28.33 2.64
C SER A 217 15.93 -29.43 3.09
N PRO A 218 14.61 -29.19 3.10
CA PRO A 218 13.62 -30.18 3.49
C PRO A 218 13.45 -31.29 2.43
N ARG A 219 14.03 -31.14 1.23
CA ARG A 219 13.91 -32.11 0.13
C ARG A 219 14.89 -33.26 0.23
N ASP A 220 16.12 -32.98 0.63
CA ASP A 220 17.26 -33.91 0.61
C ASP A 220 18.08 -33.90 1.91
N GLY A 221 17.69 -33.09 2.90
CA GLY A 221 18.42 -32.92 4.16
C GLY A 221 19.75 -32.18 4.02
N LYS A 222 20.09 -31.67 2.84
CA LYS A 222 21.37 -31.01 2.58
C LYS A 222 21.44 -29.71 3.37
N VAL A 223 22.52 -29.53 4.13
CA VAL A 223 22.82 -28.29 4.83
C VAL A 223 23.62 -27.38 3.92
N TRP A 224 23.05 -26.22 3.61
CA TRP A 224 23.68 -25.15 2.86
C TRP A 224 24.24 -24.12 3.83
N ARG A 225 25.54 -23.84 3.71
CA ARG A 225 26.17 -22.72 4.41
C ARG A 225 26.16 -21.49 3.49
N ILE A 226 25.50 -20.43 3.92
CA ILE A 226 25.41 -19.15 3.25
C ILE A 226 26.40 -18.20 3.94
N PRO A 227 27.46 -17.74 3.26
CA PRO A 227 28.46 -16.85 3.86
C PRO A 227 27.86 -15.52 4.35
N PRO A 228 28.51 -14.85 5.33
CA PRO A 228 28.19 -13.46 5.66
C PRO A 228 28.28 -12.54 4.43
N GLY A 229 27.46 -11.49 4.40
CA GLY A 229 27.38 -10.53 3.31
C GLY A 229 26.56 -11.01 2.09
N VAL A 230 26.09 -12.27 2.06
CA VAL A 230 25.29 -12.78 0.95
C VAL A 230 23.81 -12.45 1.15
N PRO A 231 23.16 -11.74 0.20
CA PRO A 231 21.73 -11.45 0.28
C PRO A 231 20.90 -12.71 0.02
N VAL A 232 19.94 -12.94 0.92
CA VAL A 232 18.91 -13.98 0.79
C VAL A 232 17.55 -13.31 0.75
N GLY A 233 16.77 -13.56 -0.29
CA GLY A 233 15.46 -12.92 -0.48
C GLY A 233 14.37 -13.91 -0.85
N MET A 234 13.16 -13.58 -0.43
CA MET A 234 11.91 -14.22 -0.87
C MET A 234 11.13 -13.23 -1.74
N THR A 235 10.21 -13.75 -2.55
CA THR A 235 9.25 -12.93 -3.29
C THR A 235 7.86 -13.50 -3.08
N ALA A 236 6.91 -12.58 -2.80
CA ALA A 236 5.51 -12.92 -2.68
C ALA A 236 5.00 -13.60 -3.96
N TYR A 237 5.49 -13.19 -5.14
CA TYR A 237 5.11 -13.79 -6.42
C TYR A 237 5.28 -15.31 -6.43
N TYR A 238 6.50 -15.83 -6.20
CA TYR A 238 6.73 -17.28 -6.23
C TYR A 238 6.02 -18.03 -5.10
N GLN A 239 5.79 -17.40 -3.96
CA GLN A 239 5.05 -18.03 -2.87
C GLN A 239 3.56 -18.14 -3.18
N HIS A 240 2.97 -17.05 -3.68
CA HIS A 240 1.56 -16.93 -4.01
C HIS A 240 1.19 -17.75 -5.26
N THR A 241 2.15 -18.00 -6.16
CA THR A 241 1.96 -18.74 -7.41
C THR A 241 2.45 -20.19 -7.36
N ASN A 242 2.84 -20.69 -6.18
CA ASN A 242 3.29 -22.08 -6.06
C ASN A 242 2.10 -23.05 -6.20
N PRO A 243 2.04 -23.89 -7.26
CA PRO A 243 0.91 -24.79 -7.51
C PRO A 243 0.77 -25.90 -6.45
N ASP A 244 1.84 -26.25 -5.74
CA ASP A 244 1.80 -27.23 -4.64
C ASP A 244 1.06 -26.67 -3.40
N ILE A 245 0.92 -25.35 -3.32
CA ILE A 245 0.29 -24.64 -2.21
C ILE A 245 -1.07 -24.06 -2.63
N PHE A 246 -1.13 -23.51 -3.84
CA PHE A 246 -2.31 -22.88 -4.43
C PHE A 246 -2.62 -23.57 -5.77
N PRO A 247 -3.49 -24.58 -5.79
CA PRO A 247 -3.95 -25.19 -7.03
C PRO A 247 -4.59 -24.15 -7.96
N ASP A 248 -4.31 -24.26 -9.25
CA ASP A 248 -4.62 -23.24 -10.26
C ASP A 248 -4.17 -21.83 -9.81
N PRO A 249 -2.85 -21.64 -9.61
CA PRO A 249 -2.32 -20.50 -8.87
C PRO A 249 -2.58 -19.14 -9.53
N TYR A 250 -2.85 -19.09 -10.83
CA TYR A 250 -3.13 -17.83 -11.52
C TYR A 250 -4.62 -17.50 -11.59
N SER A 251 -5.50 -18.44 -11.26
CA SER A 251 -6.94 -18.22 -11.28
C SER A 251 -7.42 -17.52 -10.01
N PHE A 252 -8.29 -16.52 -10.17
CA PHE A 252 -8.96 -15.83 -9.07
C PHE A 252 -10.11 -16.69 -8.54
N VAL A 253 -9.85 -17.43 -7.46
CA VAL A 253 -10.82 -18.37 -6.86
C VAL A 253 -10.99 -18.05 -5.37
N PRO A 254 -11.89 -17.13 -4.98
CA PRO A 254 -12.15 -16.82 -3.57
C PRO A 254 -12.52 -18.06 -2.75
N GLU A 255 -13.24 -19.02 -3.33
CA GLU A 255 -13.73 -20.23 -2.67
C GLU A 255 -12.62 -21.04 -1.98
N ARG A 256 -11.36 -20.95 -2.44
CA ARG A 256 -10.21 -21.62 -1.80
C ARG A 256 -9.97 -21.17 -0.35
N TRP A 257 -10.52 -20.02 0.03
CA TRP A 257 -10.41 -19.45 1.36
C TRP A 257 -11.60 -19.76 2.28
N LEU A 258 -12.64 -20.45 1.77
CA LEU A 258 -13.83 -20.84 2.53
C LEU A 258 -13.74 -22.28 3.03
N ALA A 259 -13.27 -23.18 2.17
CA ALA A 259 -13.09 -24.60 2.48
C ALA A 259 -11.71 -25.04 2.01
N GLY A 260 -11.00 -25.85 2.81
CA GLY A 260 -9.70 -26.39 2.42
C GLY A 260 -8.50 -25.48 2.69
N VAL A 261 -8.63 -24.47 3.55
CA VAL A 261 -7.51 -23.61 3.96
C VAL A 261 -6.47 -24.43 4.73
N SER A 262 -5.28 -24.59 4.15
CA SER A 262 -4.16 -25.28 4.79
C SER A 262 -3.26 -24.32 5.59
N PRO A 263 -2.56 -24.80 6.63
CA PRO A 263 -1.53 -24.01 7.31
C PRO A 263 -0.46 -23.48 6.35
N GLN A 264 -0.16 -24.22 5.28
CA GLN A 264 0.80 -23.84 4.24
C GLN A 264 0.30 -22.64 3.44
N MET A 265 -0.99 -22.61 3.06
CA MET A 265 -1.58 -21.44 2.39
C MET A 265 -1.47 -20.20 3.27
N ILE A 266 -1.86 -20.30 4.55
CA ILE A 266 -1.74 -19.18 5.50
C ILE A 266 -0.30 -18.74 5.68
N ARG A 267 0.65 -19.67 5.76
CA ARG A 267 2.09 -19.34 5.90
C ARG A 267 2.64 -18.61 4.67
N ASN A 268 2.16 -18.94 3.48
CA ASN A 268 2.69 -18.42 2.22
C ASN A 268 1.92 -17.24 1.67
N LEU A 269 0.75 -16.89 2.21
CA LEU A 269 0.11 -15.61 1.96
C LEU A 269 0.87 -14.50 2.70
N VAL A 270 1.71 -13.75 1.98
CA VAL A 270 2.60 -12.71 2.50
C VAL A 270 2.51 -11.38 1.75
N PRO A 271 1.31 -10.86 1.40
CA PRO A 271 1.15 -9.58 0.69
C PRO A 271 1.71 -8.39 1.48
N PHE A 272 1.75 -8.50 2.82
CA PHE A 272 2.30 -7.51 3.74
C PHE A 272 3.67 -7.90 4.30
N THR A 273 4.28 -8.96 3.76
CA THR A 273 5.53 -9.57 4.26
C THR A 273 5.41 -10.04 5.72
N ARG A 274 6.52 -10.41 6.38
CA ARG A 274 6.55 -10.88 7.78
C ARG A 274 7.82 -10.46 8.52
N GLY A 275 7.77 -10.55 9.85
CA GLY A 275 8.89 -10.27 10.75
C GLY A 275 9.00 -8.79 11.12
N SER A 276 10.16 -8.36 11.59
CA SER A 276 10.41 -7.00 12.12
C SER A 276 10.24 -5.87 11.10
N ARG A 277 10.10 -6.20 9.81
CA ARG A 277 9.92 -5.25 8.71
C ARG A 277 8.64 -5.54 7.93
N SER A 278 7.64 -6.18 8.57
CA SER A 278 6.30 -6.31 8.00
C SER A 278 5.66 -4.95 7.79
N CYS A 279 4.69 -4.87 6.87
CA CYS A 279 3.99 -3.62 6.58
C CYS A 279 3.34 -3.06 7.85
N ILE A 280 3.72 -1.83 8.24
CA ILE A 280 3.14 -1.12 9.38
C ILE A 280 1.69 -0.69 9.11
N GLY A 281 1.36 -0.42 7.84
CA GLY A 281 0.04 0.01 7.39
C GLY A 281 -0.96 -1.12 7.18
N MET A 282 -0.65 -2.37 7.54
CA MET A 282 -1.51 -3.54 7.24
C MET A 282 -2.96 -3.38 7.73
N ASN A 283 -3.17 -2.86 8.93
CA ASN A 283 -4.52 -2.69 9.47
C ASN A 283 -5.30 -1.60 8.73
N LEU A 284 -4.64 -0.48 8.42
CA LEU A 284 -5.24 0.60 7.63
C LEU A 284 -5.60 0.10 6.22
N ALA A 285 -4.68 -0.61 5.58
CA ALA A 285 -4.88 -1.24 4.28
C ALA A 285 -6.10 -2.17 4.25
N MET A 286 -6.23 -3.04 5.26
CA MET A 286 -7.37 -3.94 5.37
C MET A 286 -8.67 -3.17 5.57
N ALA A 287 -8.67 -2.10 6.38
CA ALA A 287 -9.85 -1.25 6.56
C ALA A 287 -10.27 -0.58 5.24
N GLU A 288 -9.33 0.04 4.54
CA GLU A 288 -9.56 0.70 3.24
C GLU A 288 -10.11 -0.27 2.20
N ILE A 289 -9.50 -1.44 2.05
CA ILE A 289 -9.93 -2.46 1.09
C ILE A 289 -11.35 -2.92 1.40
N ASN A 290 -11.64 -3.28 2.66
CA ASN A 290 -12.97 -3.74 3.04
C ASN A 290 -14.03 -2.67 2.83
N LEU A 291 -13.79 -1.45 3.31
CA LEU A 291 -14.74 -0.34 3.23
C LEU A 291 -15.03 0.06 1.78
N MET A 292 -13.99 0.16 0.95
CA MET A 292 -14.15 0.52 -0.46
C MET A 292 -14.90 -0.56 -1.25
N LEU A 293 -14.57 -1.84 -1.06
CA LEU A 293 -15.30 -2.93 -1.73
C LEU A 293 -16.77 -2.96 -1.30
N ALA A 294 -17.05 -2.77 -0.01
CA ALA A 294 -18.42 -2.65 0.47
C ALA A 294 -19.14 -1.43 -0.14
N ALA A 295 -18.47 -0.28 -0.27
CA ALA A 295 -19.05 0.91 -0.88
C ALA A 295 -19.38 0.71 -2.37
N LEU A 296 -18.52 0.00 -3.12
CA LEU A 296 -18.67 -0.22 -4.55
C LEU A 296 -19.67 -1.33 -4.91
N PHE A 297 -19.81 -2.36 -4.08
CA PHE A 297 -20.58 -3.57 -4.41
C PHE A 297 -21.77 -3.84 -3.48
N ARG A 298 -22.08 -2.94 -2.54
CA ARG A 298 -23.31 -3.08 -1.75
C ARG A 298 -24.57 -2.91 -2.61
N PRO A 299 -25.73 -3.43 -2.17
CA PRO A 299 -27.00 -3.05 -2.76
C PRO A 299 -27.21 -1.52 -2.75
N GLY A 300 -27.61 -0.96 -3.90
CA GLY A 300 -27.78 0.47 -4.09
C GLY A 300 -26.51 1.25 -4.41
N ALA A 301 -25.34 0.59 -4.51
CA ALA A 301 -24.13 1.20 -5.02
C ALA A 301 -24.26 1.63 -6.48
N PRO A 302 -23.42 2.57 -6.96
CA PRO A 302 -23.34 2.93 -8.36
C PRO A 302 -23.15 1.69 -9.24
N LYS A 303 -23.87 1.64 -10.37
CA LYS A 303 -23.66 0.57 -11.35
C LYS A 303 -22.55 1.00 -12.29
N PHE A 304 -21.55 0.13 -12.43
CA PHE A 304 -20.44 0.33 -13.34
C PHE A 304 -20.00 -1.00 -13.92
N ASP A 305 -19.42 -0.92 -15.10
CA ASP A 305 -18.90 -2.06 -15.86
C ASP A 305 -17.53 -1.72 -16.43
N LEU A 306 -16.76 -2.75 -16.77
CA LEU A 306 -15.45 -2.58 -17.42
C LEU A 306 -15.64 -1.89 -18.78
N PHE A 307 -14.77 -0.93 -19.06
CA PHE A 307 -14.73 -0.21 -20.34
C PHE A 307 -13.36 -0.42 -20.97
N GLU A 308 -13.30 -1.14 -22.09
CA GLU A 308 -12.06 -1.42 -22.82
C GLU A 308 -10.90 -1.83 -21.89
N THR A 309 -11.21 -2.70 -20.91
CA THR A 309 -10.29 -3.21 -19.89
C THR A 309 -10.44 -4.72 -19.85
N ASP A 310 -9.31 -5.43 -19.89
CA ASP A 310 -9.27 -6.88 -19.76
C ASP A 310 -8.21 -7.34 -18.75
N GLU A 311 -8.03 -8.65 -18.61
CA GLU A 311 -7.08 -9.23 -17.66
C GLU A 311 -5.62 -8.82 -17.96
N THR A 312 -5.28 -8.49 -19.20
CA THR A 312 -3.92 -8.06 -19.59
C THR A 312 -3.56 -6.68 -19.06
N ASP A 313 -4.55 -5.87 -18.67
CA ASP A 313 -4.35 -4.59 -17.99
C ASP A 313 -4.06 -4.75 -16.49
N LEU A 314 -4.16 -5.98 -15.96
CA LEU A 314 -3.90 -6.31 -14.57
C LEU A 314 -2.66 -7.17 -14.36
N VAL A 315 -2.46 -8.15 -15.23
CA VAL A 315 -1.39 -9.15 -15.07
C VAL A 315 -0.04 -8.44 -15.11
N PRO A 316 0.83 -8.63 -14.10
CA PRO A 316 2.13 -7.98 -14.09
C PRO A 316 3.00 -8.46 -15.26
N ALA A 317 3.50 -7.48 -16.01
CA ALA A 317 4.53 -7.68 -17.04
C ALA A 317 5.91 -7.19 -16.56
N HIS A 318 5.95 -6.28 -15.60
CA HIS A 318 7.17 -5.66 -15.08
C HIS A 318 7.24 -5.73 -13.55
N ASP A 319 8.46 -5.96 -13.03
CA ASP A 319 8.79 -5.89 -11.60
C ASP A 319 9.51 -4.58 -11.29
N TYR A 320 8.79 -3.63 -10.69
CA TYR A 320 9.34 -2.34 -10.26
C TYR A 320 9.14 -2.13 -8.75
N ILE A 321 9.42 -3.14 -7.92
CA ILE A 321 8.95 -3.26 -6.53
C ILE A 321 7.47 -3.64 -6.47
N VAL A 322 6.62 -2.85 -7.09
CA VAL A 322 5.21 -3.18 -7.27
C VAL A 322 4.99 -3.83 -8.65
N PRO A 323 4.02 -4.75 -8.76
CA PRO A 323 3.62 -5.30 -10.06
C PRO A 323 3.05 -4.21 -10.97
N VAL A 324 3.61 -4.10 -12.19
CA VAL A 324 3.13 -3.16 -13.21
C VAL A 324 2.73 -3.96 -14.46
N PRO A 325 1.56 -3.67 -15.08
CA PRO A 325 1.13 -4.36 -16.30
C PRO A 325 1.99 -3.96 -17.51
N ARG A 326 1.53 -4.33 -18.70
CA ARG A 326 2.15 -3.89 -19.97
C ARG A 326 2.18 -2.35 -20.08
N MET A 327 3.25 -1.80 -20.65
CA MET A 327 3.49 -0.34 -20.68
C MET A 327 2.51 0.42 -21.59
N ASP A 328 1.88 -0.27 -22.53
CA ASP A 328 0.84 0.25 -23.42
C ASP A 328 -0.57 0.11 -22.83
N SER A 329 -0.71 -0.44 -21.62
CA SER A 329 -1.99 -0.47 -20.91
C SER A 329 -2.46 0.94 -20.63
N LYS A 330 -3.76 1.17 -20.82
CA LYS A 330 -4.43 2.42 -20.43
C LYS A 330 -4.87 2.40 -18.96
N GLY A 331 -4.46 1.37 -18.22
CA GLY A 331 -4.94 1.09 -16.87
C GLY A 331 -6.38 0.58 -16.87
N VAL A 332 -6.91 0.39 -15.66
CA VAL A 332 -8.29 -0.03 -15.43
C VAL A 332 -9.24 1.12 -15.73
N ARG A 333 -10.17 0.91 -16.66
CA ARG A 333 -11.21 1.86 -17.05
C ARG A 333 -12.59 1.25 -16.85
N VAL A 334 -13.50 2.05 -16.31
CA VAL A 334 -14.88 1.66 -16.03
C VAL A 334 -15.83 2.70 -16.60
N ILE A 335 -17.05 2.27 -16.93
CA ILE A 335 -18.14 3.15 -17.34
C ILE A 335 -19.27 3.04 -16.30
N PHE A 336 -19.74 4.19 -15.82
CA PHE A 336 -20.89 4.27 -14.92
C PHE A 336 -22.19 4.26 -15.71
N ARG A 337 -23.22 3.60 -15.17
CA ARG A 337 -24.55 3.44 -15.77
C ARG A 337 -25.65 4.04 -14.92
#